data_AF-A0AAN5ICF9-F1
#
_entry.id   AF-A0AAN5ICF9-F1
#
_cell.length_a   1.000
_cell.length_b   1.000
_cell.length_c   1.000
_cell.angle_alpha   90.00
_cell.angle_beta   90.00
_cell.angle_gamma   90.00
#
_symmetry.space_group_name_H-M   'P 1'
#
loop_
_entity.id
_entity.type
_entity.pdbx_description
1 polymer ?
#
loop_
_entity_poly.entity_id
_entity_poly.type
_entity_poly.pdbx_seq_one_letter_code
_entity_poly.pdbx_strand_id
1 'polypeptide(L)'
;EGWNVYFCNESAKPNWSQCTLSIGELFLQFLDYFAKFDWANQVVQIRQTNMMSKIERGWKEYMCIEDPFELIRNLGHIVTKAMFTSIINSFAVSYEVFSTFKERIQELEDCSDDCVARFGSSLFAKCRELAGEKMKKLEEEEQQLRREKDALFDEVLKKLNIIAEEKKRKVEEEKRKRREEEERNKKEKE
;
A
#
# COMPACT_ATOMS: atom_id res chain seq x y z
N GLU A 1 32.20 10.07 7.75
CA GLU A 1 31.11 9.17 7.31
C GLU A 1 31.07 8.92 5.79
N GLY A 2 32.16 9.07 5.03
CA GLY A 2 32.32 8.49 3.67
C GLY A 2 31.35 8.93 2.54
N TRP A 3 30.26 9.62 2.83
CA TRP A 3 29.25 10.05 1.86
C TRP A 3 29.70 11.27 1.07
N ASN A 4 29.38 11.29 -0.22
CA ASN A 4 29.58 12.48 -1.06
C ASN A 4 28.44 13.47 -0.81
N VAL A 5 28.76 14.59 -0.16
CA VAL A 5 27.80 15.66 0.18
C VAL A 5 27.82 16.83 -0.82
N TYR A 6 28.49 16.66 -1.96
CA TYR A 6 28.54 17.70 -2.98
C TYR A 6 27.17 17.89 -3.65
N PHE A 7 26.76 19.15 -3.77
CA PHE A 7 25.65 19.59 -4.60
C PHE A 7 26.00 20.93 -5.24
N CYS A 8 25.36 21.25 -6.37
CA CYS A 8 25.52 22.55 -7.01
C CYS A 8 24.87 23.63 -6.13
N ASN A 9 25.67 24.51 -5.53
CA ASN A 9 25.21 25.62 -4.70
C ASN A 9 25.18 26.97 -5.48
N GLU A 10 25.24 26.93 -6.81
CA GLU A 10 24.96 28.12 -7.59
C GLU A 10 23.47 28.46 -7.44
N SER A 11 23.16 29.71 -7.12
CA SER A 11 21.77 30.21 -7.09
C SER A 11 21.08 29.84 -8.40
N ALA A 12 19.89 29.24 -8.32
CA ALA A 12 19.17 28.67 -9.45
C ALA A 12 19.27 29.58 -10.69
N LYS A 13 19.96 29.11 -11.74
CA LYS A 13 20.04 29.88 -12.98
C LYS A 13 18.63 29.98 -13.58
N PRO A 14 18.26 31.12 -14.19
CA PRO A 14 16.90 31.36 -14.69
C PRO A 14 16.38 30.32 -15.70
N ASN A 15 17.24 29.45 -16.25
CA ASN A 15 16.89 28.47 -17.28
C ASN A 15 16.84 27.01 -16.78
N TRP A 16 16.90 26.76 -15.47
CA TRP A 16 16.90 25.38 -14.94
C TRP A 16 15.51 24.72 -14.92
N SER A 17 14.44 25.51 -14.87
CA SER A 17 13.06 25.01 -14.99
C SER A 17 12.35 25.73 -16.12
N GLN A 18 11.69 24.96 -16.98
CA GLN A 18 10.79 25.47 -18.02
C GLN A 18 9.32 25.35 -17.60
N CYS A 19 9.06 25.08 -16.31
CA CYS A 19 7.71 24.91 -15.81
C CYS A 19 6.96 26.24 -15.84
N THR A 20 5.86 26.28 -16.59
CA THR A 20 4.96 27.45 -16.69
C THR A 20 3.71 27.31 -15.83
N LEU A 21 3.61 26.25 -15.03
CA LEU A 21 2.45 25.98 -14.18
C LEU A 21 2.41 26.93 -12.99
N SER A 22 1.19 27.34 -12.62
CA SER A 22 0.96 28.07 -11.37
C SER A 22 1.25 27.20 -10.15
N ILE A 23 1.44 27.83 -8.99
CA ILE A 23 1.63 27.11 -7.70
C ILE A 23 0.43 26.20 -7.41
N GLY A 24 -0.80 26.64 -7.69
CA GLY A 24 -2.00 25.84 -7.49
C GLY A 24 -2.04 24.60 -8.38
N GLU A 25 -1.63 24.72 -9.65
CA GLU A 25 -1.53 23.58 -10.56
C GLU A 25 -0.42 22.61 -10.16
N LEU A 26 0.74 23.12 -9.72
CA LEU A 26 1.82 22.30 -9.18
C LEU A 26 1.38 21.54 -7.93
N PHE A 27 0.64 22.18 -7.04
CA PHE A 27 0.10 21.55 -5.85
C PHE A 27 -0.90 20.43 -6.19
N LEU A 28 -1.82 20.66 -7.12
CA LEU A 28 -2.75 19.62 -7.58
C LEU A 28 -2.01 18.44 -8.22
N GLN A 29 -1.02 18.71 -9.08
CA GLN A 29 -0.22 17.66 -9.70
C GLN A 29 0.63 16.91 -8.67
N PHE A 30 1.15 17.57 -7.64
CA PHE A 30 1.84 16.92 -6.53
C PHE A 30 0.93 15.92 -5.81
N LEU A 31 -0.32 16.32 -5.50
CA LEU A 31 -1.29 15.44 -4.86
C LEU A 31 -1.64 14.24 -5.74
N ASP A 32 -1.93 14.48 -7.03
CA ASP A 32 -2.25 13.41 -7.99
C ASP A 32 -1.08 12.44 -8.21
N TYR A 33 0.12 13.00 -8.38
CA TYR A 33 1.34 12.25 -8.62
C TYR A 33 1.61 11.29 -7.47
N PHE A 34 1.61 11.75 -6.22
CA PHE A 34 1.89 10.86 -5.09
C PHE A 34 0.71 9.96 -4.70
N ALA A 35 -0.52 10.29 -5.09
CA ALA A 35 -1.65 9.37 -5.01
C ALA A 35 -1.49 8.17 -5.97
N LYS A 36 -0.88 8.38 -7.14
CA LYS A 36 -0.73 7.37 -8.21
C LYS A 36 0.68 6.82 -8.37
N PHE A 37 1.64 7.35 -7.61
CA PHE A 37 3.04 6.93 -7.68
C PHE A 37 3.14 5.42 -7.47
N ASP A 38 4.01 4.75 -8.22
CA ASP A 38 4.22 3.32 -8.10
C ASP A 38 5.02 3.00 -6.83
N TRP A 39 4.37 3.16 -5.69
CA TRP A 39 4.91 2.82 -4.38
C TRP A 39 5.22 1.33 -4.24
N ALA A 40 4.77 0.45 -5.13
CA ALA A 40 5.14 -0.95 -5.06
C ALA A 40 6.57 -1.18 -5.56
N ASN A 41 6.99 -0.46 -6.62
CA ASN A 41 8.25 -0.76 -7.30
C ASN A 41 9.27 0.39 -7.29
N GLN A 42 8.87 1.63 -7.02
CA GLN A 42 9.73 2.82 -7.15
C GLN A 42 10.18 3.38 -5.80
N VAL A 43 11.31 4.08 -5.84
CA VAL A 43 11.91 4.83 -4.74
C VAL A 43 11.85 6.33 -5.06
N VAL A 44 11.38 7.13 -4.10
CA VAL A 44 11.45 8.59 -4.20
C VAL A 44 12.89 9.03 -3.90
N GLN A 45 13.50 9.77 -4.81
CA GLN A 45 14.88 10.26 -4.68
C GLN A 45 15.04 11.58 -5.45
N ILE A 46 16.03 12.38 -5.06
CA ILE A 46 16.29 13.70 -5.66
C ILE A 46 17.72 13.88 -6.20
N ARG A 47 18.59 12.86 -6.08
CA ARG A 47 20.01 12.96 -6.43
C ARG A 47 20.30 12.74 -7.92
N GLN A 48 19.39 12.09 -8.65
CA GLN A 48 19.55 11.79 -10.08
C GLN A 48 18.22 11.91 -10.81
N THR A 49 18.24 12.10 -12.13
CA THR A 49 17.01 12.23 -12.92
C THR A 49 16.35 10.89 -13.22
N ASN A 50 17.13 9.82 -13.34
CA ASN A 50 16.61 8.50 -13.65
C ASN A 50 15.80 7.92 -12.48
N MET A 51 14.68 7.29 -12.84
CA MET A 51 13.88 6.51 -11.90
C MET A 51 14.72 5.43 -11.21
N MET A 52 14.31 5.04 -10.02
CA MET A 52 15.04 4.10 -9.18
C MET A 52 14.08 3.09 -8.62
N SER A 53 14.35 1.81 -8.88
CA SER A 53 13.50 0.73 -8.41
C SER A 53 13.89 0.27 -7.00
N LYS A 54 12.91 -0.24 -6.27
CA LYS A 54 13.12 -0.90 -4.98
C LYS A 54 13.96 -2.16 -5.11
N ILE A 55 13.87 -2.86 -6.24
CA ILE A 55 14.66 -4.06 -6.52
C ILE A 55 16.16 -3.72 -6.55
N GLU A 56 16.54 -2.66 -7.24
CA GLU A 56 17.94 -2.19 -7.29
C GLU A 56 18.46 -1.75 -5.91
N ARG A 57 17.58 -1.28 -5.04
CA ARG A 57 17.91 -0.88 -3.65
C ARG A 57 17.81 -2.00 -2.62
N GLY A 58 17.19 -3.12 -2.96
CA GLY A 58 16.87 -4.18 -2.01
C GLY A 58 15.87 -3.77 -0.93
N TRP A 59 15.07 -2.72 -1.15
CA TRP A 59 14.09 -2.22 -0.20
C TRP A 59 12.72 -2.89 -0.40
N LYS A 60 11.98 -3.07 0.69
CA LYS A 60 10.69 -3.80 0.70
C LYS A 60 9.58 -3.09 1.46
N GLU A 61 9.89 -1.96 2.08
CA GLU A 61 8.98 -1.15 2.87
C GLU A 61 7.90 -0.51 1.98
N TYR A 62 6.73 -0.20 2.54
CA TYR A 62 5.62 0.38 1.77
C TYR A 62 6.00 1.73 1.14
N MET A 63 6.69 2.57 1.92
CA MET A 63 7.20 3.87 1.48
C MET A 63 8.73 3.84 1.46
N CYS A 64 9.30 4.21 0.33
CA CYS A 64 10.75 4.23 0.12
C CYS A 64 11.17 5.61 -0.36
N ILE A 65 11.85 6.35 0.51
CA ILE A 65 12.34 7.70 0.25
C ILE A 65 13.84 7.70 0.58
N GLU A 66 14.67 7.81 -0.44
CA GLU A 66 16.14 7.82 -0.30
C GLU A 66 16.61 9.18 0.24
N ASP A 67 17.48 9.14 1.24
CA ASP A 67 18.25 10.31 1.65
C ASP A 67 19.25 10.70 0.53
N PRO A 68 19.34 11.99 0.14
CA PRO A 68 20.15 12.41 -1.01
C PRO A 68 21.65 12.15 -0.84
N PHE A 69 22.14 11.99 0.39
CA PHE A 69 23.55 11.79 0.68
C PHE A 69 23.81 10.41 1.30
N GLU A 70 23.01 10.02 2.29
CA GLU A 70 23.12 8.71 2.95
C GLU A 70 22.32 7.65 2.18
N LEU A 71 22.87 7.13 1.07
CA LEU A 71 22.10 6.29 0.13
C LEU A 71 21.54 4.96 0.71
N ILE A 72 22.05 4.52 1.85
CA ILE A 72 21.54 3.33 2.56
C ILE A 72 20.28 3.67 3.38
N ARG A 73 20.04 4.96 3.66
CA ARG A 73 18.99 5.43 4.56
C ARG A 73 17.68 5.62 3.80
N ASN A 74 16.72 4.76 4.11
CA ASN A 74 15.31 4.94 3.71
C ASN A 74 14.57 5.76 4.78
N LEU A 75 14.16 6.99 4.46
CA LEU A 75 13.39 7.86 5.36
C LEU A 75 11.96 7.36 5.62
N GLY A 76 11.43 6.52 4.73
CA GLY A 76 10.10 5.92 4.83
C GLY A 76 10.03 4.62 5.62
N HIS A 77 11.15 4.11 6.16
CA HIS A 77 11.20 2.76 6.76
C HIS A 77 10.27 2.55 7.96
N ILE A 78 9.91 3.61 8.69
CA ILE A 78 9.03 3.55 9.87
C ILE A 78 7.55 3.47 9.46
N VAL A 79 7.23 3.74 8.20
CA VAL A 79 5.83 3.79 7.73
C VAL A 79 5.24 2.37 7.67
N THR A 80 4.30 2.11 8.58
CA THR A 80 3.53 0.87 8.62
C THR A 80 2.51 0.79 7.48
N LYS A 81 1.94 -0.39 7.21
CA LYS A 81 0.87 -0.57 6.21
C LYS A 81 -0.32 0.38 6.47
N ALA A 82 -0.77 0.47 7.73
CA ALA A 82 -1.92 1.31 8.10
C ALA A 82 -1.62 2.80 7.88
N MET A 83 -0.42 3.26 8.27
CA MET A 83 0.02 4.63 8.01
C MET A 83 0.14 4.90 6.51
N PHE A 84 0.73 3.98 5.75
CA PHE A 84 0.84 4.08 4.30
C PHE A 84 -0.53 4.24 3.64
N THR A 85 -1.48 3.36 3.94
CA THR A 85 -2.84 3.45 3.40
C THR A 85 -3.49 4.80 3.75
N SER A 86 -3.34 5.26 4.99
CA SER A 86 -3.84 6.57 5.40
C SER A 86 -3.21 7.72 4.61
N ILE A 87 -1.88 7.73 4.45
CA ILE A 87 -1.14 8.75 3.70
C ILE A 87 -1.59 8.79 2.22
N ILE A 88 -1.63 7.65 1.55
CA ILE A 88 -2.04 7.58 0.13
C ILE A 88 -3.51 7.96 -0.04
N ASN A 89 -4.37 7.54 0.88
CA ASN A 89 -5.78 7.94 0.86
C ASN A 89 -5.93 9.46 1.07
N SER A 90 -5.15 10.07 1.96
CA SER A 90 -5.11 11.52 2.12
C SER A 90 -4.70 12.23 0.83
N PHE A 91 -3.66 11.77 0.13
CA PHE A 91 -3.30 12.33 -1.17
C PHE A 91 -4.45 12.25 -2.19
N ALA A 92 -5.07 11.08 -2.34
CA ALA A 92 -6.14 10.87 -3.30
C ALA A 92 -7.38 11.73 -2.99
N VAL A 93 -7.82 11.78 -1.73
CA VAL A 93 -8.98 12.58 -1.32
C VAL A 93 -8.68 14.07 -1.40
N SER A 94 -7.48 14.50 -1.01
CA SER A 94 -7.08 15.90 -1.17
C SER A 94 -7.08 16.30 -2.65
N TYR A 95 -6.55 15.47 -3.54
CA TYR A 95 -6.63 15.75 -4.97
C TYR A 95 -8.08 15.89 -5.43
N GLU A 96 -8.97 14.97 -5.05
CA GLU A 96 -10.39 15.02 -5.39
C GLU A 96 -11.02 16.35 -4.92
N VAL A 97 -10.87 16.70 -3.65
CA VAL A 97 -11.45 17.93 -3.07
C VAL A 97 -10.87 19.17 -3.73
N PHE A 98 -9.54 19.31 -3.82
CA PHE A 98 -8.91 20.49 -4.39
C PHE A 98 -9.08 20.57 -5.92
N SER A 99 -9.33 19.46 -6.63
CA SER A 99 -9.60 19.50 -8.07
C SER A 99 -10.94 20.16 -8.39
N THR A 100 -11.97 19.97 -7.54
CA THR A 100 -13.26 20.67 -7.67
C THR A 100 -13.12 22.19 -7.47
N PHE A 101 -12.07 22.62 -6.77
CA PHE A 101 -11.79 24.04 -6.58
C PHE A 101 -11.31 24.74 -7.85
N LYS A 102 -10.64 24.04 -8.78
CA LYS A 102 -10.14 24.65 -10.03
C LYS A 102 -11.25 25.37 -10.82
N GLU A 103 -12.48 24.88 -10.71
CA GLU A 103 -13.66 25.43 -11.38
C GLU A 103 -14.25 26.67 -10.67
N ARG A 104 -13.92 26.88 -9.38
CA ARG A 104 -14.49 27.92 -8.51
C ARG A 104 -13.54 29.09 -8.23
N ILE A 105 -12.35 29.11 -8.83
CA ILE A 105 -11.34 30.17 -8.63
C ILE A 105 -11.90 31.56 -8.96
N GLN A 106 -12.81 31.66 -9.93
CA GLN A 106 -13.49 32.91 -10.30
C GLN A 106 -14.32 33.52 -9.15
N GLU A 107 -14.79 32.71 -8.20
CA GLU A 107 -15.57 33.18 -7.04
C GLU A 107 -14.71 33.86 -5.97
N LEU A 108 -13.38 33.78 -6.08
CA LEU A 108 -12.43 34.30 -5.08
C LEU A 108 -11.57 35.46 -5.59
N GLU A 109 -11.70 35.87 -6.86
CA GLU A 109 -10.88 36.96 -7.44
C GLU A 109 -11.04 38.30 -6.69
N ASP A 110 -12.22 38.53 -6.08
CA ASP A 110 -12.52 39.74 -5.30
C ASP A 110 -12.63 39.48 -3.77
N CYS A 111 -12.13 38.35 -3.25
CA CYS A 111 -12.24 38.04 -1.81
C CYS A 111 -11.06 38.57 -0.98
N SER A 112 -11.33 38.91 0.28
CA SER A 112 -10.27 39.26 1.25
C SER A 112 -9.42 38.05 1.63
N ASP A 113 -8.20 38.30 2.13
CA ASP A 113 -7.30 37.23 2.61
C ASP A 113 -7.96 36.34 3.69
N ASP A 114 -8.78 36.93 4.57
CA ASP A 114 -9.54 36.20 5.60
C ASP A 114 -10.60 35.26 4.97
N CYS A 115 -11.26 35.69 3.91
CA CYS A 115 -12.19 34.85 3.15
C CYS A 115 -11.46 33.66 2.51
N VAL A 116 -10.32 33.91 1.87
CA VAL A 116 -9.49 32.84 1.27
C VAL A 116 -9.00 31.85 2.33
N ALA A 117 -8.56 32.34 3.50
CA ALA A 117 -8.10 31.49 4.60
C ALA A 117 -9.22 30.62 5.19
N ARG A 118 -10.42 31.17 5.38
CA ARG A 118 -11.60 30.41 5.85
C ARG A 118 -12.03 29.37 4.83
N PHE A 119 -12.05 29.75 3.57
CA PHE A 119 -12.37 28.84 2.47
C PHE A 119 -11.36 27.68 2.39
N GLY A 120 -10.05 27.97 2.42
CA GLY A 120 -9.01 26.94 2.48
C GLY A 120 -9.16 26.02 3.69
N SER A 121 -9.46 26.58 4.87
CA SER A 121 -9.74 25.80 6.08
C SER A 121 -10.93 24.86 5.91
N SER A 122 -11.98 25.30 5.21
CA SER A 122 -13.15 24.49 4.87
C SER A 122 -12.77 23.32 3.94
N LEU A 123 -11.96 23.57 2.90
CA LEU A 123 -11.46 22.50 2.02
C LEU A 123 -10.63 21.46 2.78
N PHE A 124 -9.72 21.89 3.64
CA PHE A 124 -8.93 20.96 4.47
C PHE A 124 -9.80 20.19 5.47
N ALA A 125 -10.83 20.82 6.04
CA ALA A 125 -11.80 20.12 6.86
C ALA A 125 -12.54 19.04 6.07
N LYS A 126 -12.96 19.37 4.83
CA LYS A 126 -13.62 18.42 3.94
C LYS A 126 -12.70 17.25 3.57
N CYS A 127 -11.43 17.50 3.31
CA CYS A 127 -10.43 16.45 3.07
C CYS A 127 -10.34 15.49 4.26
N ARG A 128 -10.27 16.00 5.50
CA ARG A 128 -10.18 15.17 6.71
C ARG A 128 -11.41 14.30 6.91
N GLU A 129 -12.59 14.89 6.73
CA GLU A 129 -13.88 14.18 6.82
C GLU A 129 -13.93 13.02 5.82
N LEU A 130 -13.77 13.32 4.53
CA LEU A 130 -13.85 12.32 3.45
C LEU A 130 -12.76 11.25 3.56
N ALA A 131 -11.53 11.63 3.94
CA ALA A 131 -10.46 10.68 4.17
C ALA A 131 -10.80 9.72 5.32
N GLY A 132 -11.39 10.23 6.42
CA GLY A 132 -11.85 9.42 7.54
C GLY A 132 -12.98 8.47 7.15
N GLU A 133 -13.99 8.94 6.40
CA GLU A 133 -15.08 8.10 5.90
C GLU A 133 -14.58 6.97 5.00
N LYS A 134 -13.70 7.30 4.04
CA LYS A 134 -13.13 6.31 3.13
C LYS A 134 -12.24 5.31 3.86
N MET A 135 -11.49 5.74 4.87
CA MET A 135 -10.67 4.85 5.69
C MET A 135 -11.52 3.87 6.49
N LYS A 136 -12.64 4.31 7.09
CA LYS A 136 -13.58 3.43 7.78
C LYS A 136 -14.15 2.36 6.85
N LYS A 137 -14.57 2.74 5.64
CA LYS A 137 -15.06 1.79 4.62
C LYS A 137 -14.00 0.74 4.26
N LEU A 138 -12.75 1.18 4.03
CA LEU A 138 -11.64 0.28 3.75
C LEU A 138 -11.33 -0.68 4.91
N GLU A 139 -11.42 -0.21 6.16
CA GLU A 139 -11.25 -1.05 7.35
C GLU A 139 -12.36 -2.10 7.47
N GLU A 140 -13.62 -1.72 7.21
CA GLU A 140 -14.77 -2.63 7.19
C GLU A 140 -14.62 -3.71 6.11
N GLU A 141 -14.23 -3.31 4.90
CA GLU A 141 -13.95 -4.24 3.79
C GLU A 141 -12.79 -5.19 4.12
N GLU A 142 -11.69 -4.68 4.70
CA GLU A 142 -10.54 -5.52 5.09
C GLU A 142 -10.93 -6.52 6.19
N GLN A 143 -11.77 -6.12 7.15
CA GLN A 143 -12.29 -7.03 8.17
C GLN A 143 -13.19 -8.11 7.58
N GLN A 144 -14.04 -7.75 6.62
CA GLN A 144 -14.91 -8.71 5.94
C GLN A 144 -14.10 -9.75 5.17
N LEU A 145 -13.11 -9.31 4.38
CA LEU A 145 -12.20 -10.20 3.65
C LEU A 145 -11.42 -11.14 4.59
N ARG A 146 -11.01 -10.64 5.76
CA ARG A 146 -10.35 -11.48 6.78
C ARG A 146 -11.28 -12.60 7.27
N ARG A 147 -12.53 -12.27 7.60
CA ARG A 147 -13.54 -13.26 8.03
C ARG A 147 -13.81 -14.31 6.96
N GLU A 148 -13.95 -13.89 5.70
CA GLU A 148 -14.17 -14.80 4.57
C GLU A 148 -12.99 -15.74 4.35
N LYS A 149 -11.77 -15.21 4.41
CA LYS A 149 -10.55 -16.00 4.31
C LYS A 149 -10.44 -17.03 5.45
N ASP A 150 -10.76 -16.63 6.68
CA ASP A 150 -10.70 -17.53 7.84
C ASP A 150 -11.78 -18.63 7.73
N ALA A 151 -12.99 -18.28 7.28
CA ALA A 151 -14.06 -19.26 7.03
C ALA A 151 -13.68 -20.26 5.92
N LEU A 152 -13.04 -19.80 4.84
CA LEU A 152 -12.53 -20.67 3.78
C LEU A 152 -11.44 -21.60 4.30
N PHE A 153 -10.54 -21.09 5.13
CA PHE A 153 -9.48 -21.89 5.74
C PHE A 153 -10.05 -23.01 6.63
N ASP A 154 -11.06 -22.68 7.45
CA ASP A 154 -11.77 -23.67 8.27
C ASP A 154 -12.47 -24.74 7.42
N GLU A 155 -13.06 -24.35 6.29
CA GLU A 155 -13.67 -25.29 5.34
C GLU A 155 -12.62 -26.25 4.75
N VAL A 156 -11.46 -25.72 4.33
CA VAL A 156 -10.35 -26.52 3.81
C VAL A 156 -9.83 -27.48 4.87
N LEU A 157 -9.65 -27.03 6.11
CA LEU A 157 -9.23 -27.89 7.22
C LEU A 157 -10.22 -29.02 7.48
N LYS A 158 -11.53 -28.75 7.45
CA LYS A 158 -12.57 -29.79 7.58
C LYS A 158 -12.45 -30.84 6.48
N LYS A 159 -12.31 -30.41 5.21
CA LYS A 159 -12.13 -31.33 4.07
C LYS A 159 -10.86 -32.18 4.21
N LEU A 160 -9.75 -31.57 4.61
CA LEU A 160 -8.50 -32.30 4.84
C LEU A 160 -8.63 -33.32 5.97
N ASN A 161 -9.32 -32.99 7.05
CA ASN A 161 -9.55 -33.91 8.15
C ASN A 161 -10.41 -35.11 7.73
N ILE A 162 -11.47 -34.88 6.95
CA ILE A 162 -12.29 -35.96 6.38
C ILE A 162 -11.43 -36.89 5.52
N ILE A 163 -10.62 -36.34 4.62
CA ILE A 163 -9.71 -37.13 3.77
C ILE A 163 -8.71 -37.93 4.61
N ALA A 164 -8.18 -37.34 5.67
CA ALA A 164 -7.24 -38.01 6.57
C ALA A 164 -7.91 -39.18 7.30
N GLU A 165 -9.12 -39.00 7.81
CA GLU A 165 -9.89 -40.05 8.48
C GLU A 165 -10.30 -41.19 7.52
N GLU A 166 -10.70 -40.87 6.28
CA GLU A 166 -10.97 -41.87 5.25
C GLU A 166 -9.71 -42.70 4.90
N LYS A 167 -8.55 -42.04 4.78
CA LYS A 167 -7.28 -42.73 4.55
C LYS A 167 -6.91 -43.65 5.71
N LYS A 168 -7.07 -43.20 6.96
CA LYS A 168 -6.85 -44.05 8.15
C LYS A 168 -7.74 -45.28 8.13
N ARG A 169 -9.03 -45.10 7.86
CA ARG A 169 -10.00 -46.22 7.76
C ARG A 169 -9.60 -47.23 6.70
N LYS A 170 -9.21 -46.79 5.49
CA LYS A 170 -8.74 -47.69 4.43
C LYS A 170 -7.50 -48.48 4.83
N VAL A 171 -6.54 -47.84 5.50
CA VAL A 171 -5.32 -48.51 5.99
C VAL A 171 -5.64 -49.55 7.07
N GLU A 172 -6.55 -49.25 8.00
CA GLU A 172 -7.00 -50.22 9.00
C GLU A 172 -7.74 -51.40 8.38
N GLU A 173 -8.59 -51.15 7.39
CA GLU A 173 -9.32 -52.20 6.68
C GLU A 173 -8.39 -53.13 5.88
N GLU A 174 -7.37 -52.57 5.20
CA GLU A 174 -6.32 -53.36 4.54
C GLU A 174 -5.51 -54.21 5.53
N LYS A 175 -5.13 -53.63 6.68
CA LYS A 175 -4.44 -54.38 7.74
C LYS A 175 -5.29 -55.52 8.27
N ARG A 176 -6.60 -55.33 8.42
CA ARG A 176 -7.53 -56.36 8.89
C ARG A 176 -7.66 -57.50 7.87
N LYS A 177 -7.84 -57.18 6.58
CA LYS A 177 -7.91 -58.17 5.50
C LYS A 177 -6.65 -59.04 5.43
N ARG A 178 -5.46 -58.45 5.56
CA ARG A 178 -4.19 -59.20 5.60
C ARG A 178 -4.12 -60.19 6.76
N ARG A 179 -4.55 -59.80 7.97
CA ARG A 179 -4.58 -60.70 9.13
C ARG A 179 -5.55 -61.87 8.93
N GLU A 180 -6.75 -61.60 8.41
CA GLU A 180 -7.75 -62.65 8.13
C GLU A 180 -7.28 -63.64 7.04
N GLU A 181 -6.48 -63.17 6.08
CA GLU A 181 -5.87 -64.00 5.03
C GLU A 181 -4.69 -64.83 5.58
N GLU A 182 -3.83 -64.24 6.42
CA GLU A 182 -2.76 -64.94 7.13
C GLU A 182 -3.32 -66.06 8.03
N GLU A 183 -4.41 -65.81 8.77
CA GLU A 183 -5.06 -66.81 9.61
C GLU A 183 -5.70 -67.94 8.80
N ARG A 184 -6.32 -67.64 7.65
CA ARG A 184 -6.86 -68.66 6.73
C ARG A 184 -5.76 -69.55 6.17
N ASN A 185 -4.68 -68.96 5.67
CA ASN A 185 -3.54 -69.69 5.12
C ASN A 185 -2.83 -70.57 6.17
N LYS A 186 -2.96 -70.23 7.47
CA LYS A 186 -2.42 -71.03 8.57
C LYS A 186 -3.29 -72.26 8.86
N LYS A 187 -4.62 -72.12 8.80
CA LYS A 187 -5.58 -73.21 9.01
C LYS A 187 -5.60 -74.24 7.87
N GLU A 188 -5.26 -73.84 6.65
CA GLU A 188 -5.17 -74.76 5.50
C GLU A 188 -3.88 -75.60 5.47
N LYS A 189 -2.92 -75.31 6.36
CA LYS A 189 -1.63 -76.03 6.47
C LYS A 189 -1.54 -76.99 7.66
N GLU A 190 -2.56 -77.05 8.51
CA GLU A 190 -2.74 -78.02 9.60
C GLU A 190 -3.71 -79.14 9.17
#